data_AF-A0A845FM91-F1
#
_entry.id   AF-A0A845FM91-F1
#
_cell.length_a   1.000
_cell.length_b   1.000
_cell.length_c   1.000
_cell.angle_alpha   90.00
_cell.angle_beta   90.00
_cell.angle_gamma   90.00
#
_symmetry.space_group_name_H-M   'P 1'
#
loop_
_entity.id
_entity.type
_entity.pdbx_description
1 polymer ?
#
loop_
_entity_poly.entity_id
_entity_poly.type
_entity_poly.pdbx_seq_one_letter_code
_entity_poly.pdbx_strand_id
1 'polypeptide(L)' 'MAGKQFGSDRPRNESRDFHGAALLDERGREIPMTAKMIDDALQQVQDFLSPELLPRSLRAC' A
#
# COMPACT_ATOMS: atom_id res chain seq x y z
N MET A 1 23.23 -20.07 -41.78
CA MET A 1 21.79 -20.32 -42.05
C MET A 1 21.25 -21.23 -40.94
N ALA A 2 19.99 -21.01 -40.54
CA ALA A 2 19.29 -21.53 -39.36
C ALA A 2 19.71 -20.84 -38.04
N GLY A 3 18.88 -20.16 -37.27
CA GLY A 3 17.45 -19.82 -37.34
C GLY A 3 17.12 -19.26 -35.96
N LYS A 4 16.72 -17.99 -35.85
CA LYS A 4 16.40 -17.35 -34.57
C LYS A 4 15.16 -18.04 -33.97
N GLN A 5 15.35 -18.86 -32.94
CA GLN A 5 14.26 -19.26 -32.06
C GLN A 5 13.94 -18.08 -31.14
N PHE A 6 12.72 -17.56 -31.25
CA PHE A 6 12.16 -16.63 -30.29
C PHE A 6 11.89 -17.40 -28.98
N GLY A 7 12.92 -17.52 -28.15
CA GLY A 7 12.76 -17.91 -26.76
C GLY A 7 11.98 -16.82 -26.05
N SER A 8 10.84 -17.17 -25.47
CA SER A 8 9.93 -16.26 -24.79
C SER A 8 10.61 -15.54 -23.62
N ASP A 9 10.97 -14.27 -23.81
CA ASP A 9 11.30 -13.31 -22.75
C ASP A 9 10.03 -12.97 -21.93
N ARG A 10 9.52 -13.95 -21.20
CA ARG A 10 8.68 -13.63 -20.04
C ARG A 10 9.61 -13.64 -18.84
N PRO A 11 9.80 -12.51 -18.13
CA PRO A 11 10.43 -12.57 -16.82
C PRO A 11 9.67 -13.62 -16.02
N ARG A 12 10.40 -14.54 -15.39
CA ARG A 12 9.81 -15.51 -14.46
C ARG A 12 8.90 -14.70 -13.55
N ASN A 13 7.64 -15.09 -13.53
CA ASN A 13 6.67 -14.59 -12.58
C ASN A 13 7.21 -15.02 -11.21
N GLU A 14 8.14 -14.24 -10.65
CA GLU A 14 8.50 -14.28 -9.25
C GLU A 14 7.18 -13.96 -8.56
N SER A 15 6.45 -14.99 -8.15
CA SER A 15 5.34 -14.81 -7.24
C SER A 15 5.95 -14.05 -6.09
N ARG A 16 5.66 -12.75 -6.00
CA ARG A 16 6.08 -11.96 -4.86
C ARG A 16 5.37 -12.62 -3.69
N ASP A 17 6.12 -13.39 -2.91
CA ASP A 17 5.59 -14.04 -1.73
C ASP A 17 5.17 -12.93 -0.78
N PHE A 18 3.89 -12.58 -0.83
CA PHE A 18 3.34 -11.53 -0.01
C PHE A 18 3.08 -12.12 1.37
N HIS A 19 4.04 -11.92 2.26
CA HIS A 19 3.98 -12.41 3.65
C HIS A 19 3.12 -11.51 4.58
N GLY A 20 2.39 -10.55 4.04
CA GLY A 20 1.72 -9.52 4.84
C GLY A 20 2.72 -8.49 5.39
N ALA A 21 2.19 -7.39 5.93
CA ALA A 21 2.97 -6.39 6.65
C ALA A 21 2.54 -6.40 8.12
N ALA A 22 3.51 -6.36 9.03
CA ALA A 22 3.27 -6.28 10.47
C ALA A 22 3.73 -4.91 11.00
N LEU A 23 2.95 -4.35 11.92
CA LEU A 23 3.37 -3.20 12.71
C LEU A 23 4.20 -3.70 13.88
N LEU A 24 5.40 -3.15 14.06
CA LEU A 24 6.31 -3.53 15.14
C LEU A 24 6.47 -2.37 16.13
N ASP A 25 6.61 -2.68 17.42
CA ASP A 25 6.99 -1.71 18.45
C ASP A 25 8.52 -1.46 18.46
N GLU A 26 8.97 -0.53 19.30
CA GLU A 26 10.40 -0.18 19.44
C GLU A 26 11.28 -1.35 19.89
N ARG A 27 10.68 -2.43 20.40
CA ARG A 27 11.36 -3.65 20.85
C ARG A 27 11.25 -4.77 19.82
N GLY A 28 10.71 -4.48 18.63
CA GLY A 28 10.53 -5.43 17.53
C GLY A 28 9.37 -6.42 17.72
N ARG A 29 8.43 -6.14 18.63
CA ARG A 29 7.26 -7.01 18.88
C ARG A 29 6.10 -6.59 18.00
N GLU A 30 5.37 -7.56 17.47
CA GLU A 30 4.17 -7.31 16.69
C GLU A 30 3.11 -6.59 17.54
N ILE A 31 2.55 -5.53 16.98
CA ILE A 31 1.43 -4.78 17.53
C ILE A 31 0.16 -5.39 16.91
N PRO A 32 -0.70 -6.06 17.71
CA PRO A 32 -1.96 -6.58 17.20
C PRO A 32 -2.84 -5.45 16.66
N MET A 33 -3.38 -5.63 15.47
CA MET A 33 -4.35 -4.68 14.91
C MET A 33 -5.63 -4.72 15.72
N THR A 34 -6.09 -3.57 16.20
CA THR A 34 -7.33 -3.44 16.97
C THR A 34 -8.40 -2.71 16.18
N ALA A 35 -9.68 -2.95 16.48
CA ALA A 35 -10.79 -2.24 15.83
C ALA A 35 -10.67 -0.72 15.95
N LYS A 36 -10.28 -0.23 17.14
CA LYS A 36 -10.06 1.20 17.38
C LYS A 36 -9.01 1.81 16.43
N MET A 37 -7.91 1.10 16.15
CA MET A 37 -6.89 1.60 15.22
C MET A 37 -7.43 1.74 13.80
N ILE A 38 -8.34 0.84 13.39
CA ILE A 38 -9.01 0.90 12.09
C ILE A 38 -9.96 2.11 12.07
N ASP A 39 -10.78 2.28 13.11
CA ASP A 39 -11.70 3.41 13.21
C ASP A 39 -10.97 4.75 13.20
N ASP A 40 -9.88 4.86 13.98
CA ASP A 40 -9.04 6.06 14.03
C ASP A 40 -8.41 6.35 12.65
N ALA A 41 -7.96 5.32 11.92
CA ALA A 41 -7.41 5.49 10.57
C ALA A 41 -8.49 5.92 9.55
N LEU A 42 -9.70 5.35 9.65
CA LEU A 42 -10.82 5.74 8.80
C LEU A 42 -11.27 7.18 9.08
N GLN A 43 -11.23 7.62 10.33
CA GLN A 43 -11.52 9.00 10.68
C GLN A 43 -10.46 9.95 10.11
N GLN A 44 -9.17 9.63 10.23
CA GLN A 44 -8.10 10.44 9.66
C GLN A 44 -8.22 10.60 8.14
N VAL A 45 -8.62 9.53 7.44
CA VAL A 45 -8.88 9.59 6.00
C VAL A 45 -10.06 10.51 5.69
N GLN A 46 -11.16 10.42 6.45
CA GLN A 46 -12.30 11.31 6.27
C GLN A 46 -11.93 12.78 6.52
N ASP A 47 -11.16 13.05 7.58
CA ASP A 47 -10.67 14.38 7.90
C ASP A 47 -9.76 14.91 6.77
N PHE A 48 -8.85 14.08 6.26
CA PHE A 48 -8.00 14.44 5.13
C PHE A 48 -8.79 14.73 3.85
N LEU A 49 -9.83 13.93 3.57
CA LEU A 49 -10.69 14.09 2.40
C LEU A 49 -11.74 15.20 2.57
N SER A 50 -11.91 15.74 3.77
CA SER A 50 -12.84 16.85 4.01
C SER A 50 -12.42 18.06 3.18
N PRO A 51 -13.30 18.58 2.30
CA PRO A 51 -12.98 19.73 1.43
C PRO A 51 -12.58 20.99 2.21
N GLU A 52 -13.02 21.09 3.46
CA GLU A 52 -12.70 22.22 4.34
C GLU A 52 -11.27 22.18 4.87
N LEU A 53 -10.66 21.00 4.95
CA LEU A 53 -9.28 20.80 5.43
C LEU A 53 -8.25 20.70 4.30
N LEU A 54 -8.70 20.56 3.04
CA LEU A 54 -7.82 20.68 1.88
C LEU A 54 -7.29 22.12 1.76
N PRO A 55 -5.98 22.31 1.54
CA PRO A 55 -5.41 23.60 1.18
C PRO A 55 -6.22 24.25 0.05
N ARG A 56 -6.41 25.57 0.08
CA ARG A 56 -7.20 26.28 -0.94
C ARG A 56 -6.77 25.96 -2.38
N SER A 57 -5.51 25.58 -2.59
CA SER A 57 -4.95 25.15 -3.88
C SER A 57 -5.39 23.78 -4.38
N LEU A 58 -5.99 22.94 -3.54
CA LEU A 58 -6.48 21.59 -3.85
C LEU A 58 -8.01 21.48 -3.81
N ARG A 59 -8.71 22.57 -3.48
CA ARG A 59 -10.17 22.62 -3.62
C ARG A 59 -10.47 22.71 -5.12
N ALA A 60 -11.16 21.69 -5.64
CA ALA A 60 -11.59 21.67 -7.03
C ALA A 60 -12.33 22.98 -7.36
N CYS A 61 -12.00 23.55 -8.52
CA CYS A 61 -12.58 24.78 -9.06
C CYS A 61 -14.11 24.74 -9.10
#